data_AF-A0A6C7SV56-F1
#
_entry.id   AF-A0A6C7SV56-F1
#
_cell.length_a   1.000
_cell.length_b   1.000
_cell.length_c   1.000
_cell.angle_alpha   90.00
_cell.angle_beta   90.00
_cell.angle_gamma   90.00
#
_symmetry.space_group_name_H-M   'P 1'
#
loop_
_entity.id
_entity.type
_entity.pdbx_description
1 polymer ?
#
loop_
_entity_poly.entity_id
_entity_poly.type
_entity_poly.pdbx_seq_one_letter_code
_entity_poly.pdbx_strand_id
1 'polypeptide(L)'
;RKENSPYFFNNENYFIRTLLNKDHLILQSQKNKNIIYVSYHSDKDPLTPANFKQQTMQILKILGYDVSLNLIDENKIDGKFIKNLDHGCGIPDKALFRKELPLMLEKLQKRKS
;
A
#
# COMPACT_ATOMS: atom_id res chain seq x y z
N ARG A 1 1.86 -6.23 -34.07
CA ARG A 1 0.83 -5.60 -33.21
C ARG A 1 0.17 -4.48 -34.01
N LYS A 2 -1.13 -4.20 -33.87
CA LYS A 2 -1.79 -3.05 -34.54
C LYS A 2 -1.60 -1.80 -33.68
N GLU A 3 -0.44 -1.18 -33.78
CA GLU A 3 -0.04 -0.08 -32.88
C GLU A 3 -0.92 1.17 -33.03
N ASN A 4 -1.49 1.38 -34.22
CA ASN A 4 -2.42 2.48 -34.52
C ASN A 4 -3.88 2.19 -34.08
N SER A 5 -4.14 1.05 -33.44
CA SER A 5 -5.48 0.74 -32.91
C SER A 5 -5.78 1.61 -31.69
N PRO A 6 -6.98 2.17 -31.53
CA PRO A 6 -7.37 2.86 -30.29
C PRO A 6 -7.37 1.92 -29.06
N TYR A 7 -7.39 0.60 -29.29
CA TYR A 7 -7.33 -0.43 -28.25
C TYR A 7 -5.92 -1.04 -28.09
N PHE A 8 -4.91 -0.42 -28.68
CA PHE A 8 -3.55 -0.92 -28.56
C PHE A 8 -3.01 -0.71 -27.15
N PHE A 9 -2.68 -1.80 -26.47
CA PHE A 9 -2.02 -1.76 -25.18
C PHE A 9 -0.52 -1.48 -25.37
N ASN A 10 -0.16 -0.21 -25.29
CA ASN A 10 1.20 0.27 -25.48
C ASN A 10 2.03 0.13 -24.18
N ASN A 11 3.32 0.42 -24.28
CA ASN A 11 4.23 0.32 -23.13
C ASN A 11 3.84 1.28 -22.01
N GLU A 12 3.35 2.48 -22.33
CA GLU A 12 2.87 3.44 -21.32
C GLU A 12 1.70 2.87 -20.52
N ASN A 13 0.77 2.16 -21.18
CA ASN A 13 -0.33 1.46 -20.49
C ASN A 13 0.18 0.40 -19.51
N TYR A 14 1.30 -0.27 -19.84
CA TYR A 14 1.96 -1.19 -18.94
C TYR A 14 2.65 -0.45 -17.78
N PHE A 15 3.40 0.61 -18.08
CA PHE A 15 4.16 1.37 -17.08
C PHE A 15 3.26 2.00 -16.02
N ILE A 16 2.12 2.60 -16.39
CA ILE A 16 1.18 3.19 -15.41
C ILE A 16 0.55 2.14 -14.48
N ARG A 17 0.48 0.87 -14.90
CA ARG A 17 -0.07 -0.24 -14.10
C ARG A 17 0.99 -0.93 -13.25
N THR A 18 2.27 -0.62 -13.47
CA THR A 18 3.39 -1.25 -12.77
C THR A 18 3.66 -0.50 -11.46
N LEU A 19 3.20 -1.06 -10.34
CA LEU A 19 3.34 -0.46 -9.00
C LEU A 19 4.80 -0.20 -8.60
N LEU A 20 5.72 -1.06 -9.02
CA LEU A 20 7.15 -0.94 -8.70
C LEU A 20 7.96 -0.33 -9.87
N ASN A 21 7.34 0.52 -10.68
CA ASN A 21 8.08 1.28 -11.68
C ASN A 21 9.04 2.27 -10.96
N LYS A 22 10.35 2.06 -11.16
CA LYS A 22 11.41 2.82 -10.51
C LYS A 22 11.29 4.32 -10.74
N ASP A 23 11.09 4.73 -12.00
CA ASP A 23 11.09 6.15 -12.37
C ASP A 23 9.85 6.86 -11.80
N HIS A 24 8.69 6.18 -11.80
CA HIS A 24 7.48 6.68 -11.16
C HIS A 24 7.66 6.88 -9.66
N LEU A 25 8.25 5.89 -8.97
CA LEU A 25 8.48 5.96 -7.52
C LEU A 25 9.48 7.05 -7.15
N ILE A 26 10.56 7.21 -7.92
CA ILE A 26 11.53 8.29 -7.71
C ILE A 26 10.85 9.64 -7.90
N LEU A 27 10.13 9.83 -9.02
CA LEU A 27 9.43 11.07 -9.32
C LEU A 27 8.41 11.42 -8.22
N GLN A 28 7.62 10.45 -7.79
CA GLN A 28 6.66 10.62 -6.68
C GLN A 28 7.35 11.08 -5.40
N SER A 29 8.47 10.44 -5.03
CA SER A 29 9.24 10.79 -3.83
C SER A 29 9.86 12.18 -3.88
N GLN A 30 10.17 12.70 -5.07
CA GLN A 30 10.67 14.06 -5.23
C GLN A 30 9.56 15.10 -5.13
N LYS A 31 8.31 14.74 -5.42
CA LYS A 31 7.17 15.67 -5.36
C LYS A 31 6.66 15.90 -3.94
N ASN A 32 6.49 14.84 -3.15
CA ASN A 32 6.03 14.96 -1.79
C ASN A 32 6.49 13.74 -0.97
N LYS A 33 7.27 13.99 0.09
CA LYS A 33 7.68 12.97 1.08
C LYS A 33 6.84 13.00 2.34
N ASN A 34 6.00 14.02 2.52
CA ASN A 34 5.07 14.12 3.63
C ASN A 34 3.82 13.23 3.41
N ILE A 35 4.07 11.94 3.19
CA ILE A 35 3.05 10.91 3.01
C ILE A 35 3.26 9.86 4.10
N ILE A 36 2.16 9.30 4.58
CA ILE A 36 2.14 8.21 5.57
C ILE A 36 1.44 7.02 4.92
N TYR A 37 2.10 5.87 4.93
CA TYR A 37 1.54 4.60 4.49
C TYR A 37 1.29 3.73 5.72
N VAL A 38 0.03 3.38 5.95
CA VAL A 38 -0.33 2.31 6.90
C VAL A 38 -0.99 1.20 6.10
N SER A 39 -0.47 -0.01 6.22
CA SER A 39 -1.03 -1.17 5.54
C SER A 39 -1.26 -2.33 6.50
N TYR A 40 -2.33 -3.05 6.25
CA TYR A 40 -2.62 -4.35 6.83
C TYR A 40 -2.57 -5.37 5.70
N HIS A 41 -1.94 -6.53 5.92
CA HIS A 41 -1.85 -7.58 4.91
C HIS A 41 -1.78 -8.94 5.59
N SER A 42 -2.49 -9.92 5.04
CA SER A 42 -2.44 -11.28 5.56
C SER A 42 -1.16 -11.98 5.12
N ASP A 43 -0.52 -12.73 6.02
CA ASP A 43 0.62 -13.59 5.69
C ASP A 43 0.22 -14.78 4.79
N LYS A 44 -1.08 -15.10 4.74
CA LYS A 44 -1.70 -16.16 3.93
C LYS A 44 -2.67 -15.62 2.88
N ASP A 45 -2.54 -14.37 2.46
CA ASP A 45 -3.41 -13.78 1.43
C ASP A 45 -3.37 -14.63 0.14
N PRO A 46 -4.50 -15.22 -0.29
CA PRO A 46 -4.53 -16.15 -1.41
C PRO A 46 -4.42 -15.46 -2.78
N LEU A 47 -4.64 -14.14 -2.84
CA LEU A 47 -4.62 -13.36 -4.08
C LEU A 47 -3.30 -12.64 -4.29
N THR A 48 -2.67 -12.17 -3.20
CA THR A 48 -1.42 -11.39 -3.27
C THR A 48 -0.44 -11.85 -2.21
N PRO A 49 0.65 -12.55 -2.60
CA PRO A 49 1.68 -12.99 -1.68
C PRO A 49 2.24 -11.87 -0.79
N ALA A 50 2.41 -12.16 0.50
CA ALA A 50 2.84 -11.17 1.49
C ALA A 50 4.23 -10.58 1.19
N ASN A 51 5.13 -11.37 0.58
CA ASN A 51 6.48 -10.93 0.22
C ASN A 51 6.46 -9.74 -0.76
N PHE A 52 5.53 -9.70 -1.73
CA PHE A 52 5.40 -8.57 -2.65
C PHE A 52 4.96 -7.30 -1.92
N LYS A 53 4.05 -7.43 -0.95
CA LYS A 53 3.64 -6.31 -0.11
C LYS A 53 4.80 -5.81 0.75
N GLN A 54 5.53 -6.72 1.39
CA GLN A 54 6.71 -6.41 2.20
C GLN A 54 7.77 -5.67 1.38
N GLN A 55 8.10 -6.15 0.18
CA GLN A 55 9.05 -5.49 -0.73
C GLN A 55 8.58 -4.08 -1.10
N THR A 56 7.30 -3.92 -1.45
CA THR A 56 6.72 -2.61 -1.79
C THR A 56 6.86 -1.63 -0.61
N MET A 57 6.49 -2.07 0.59
CA MET A 57 6.57 -1.23 1.80
C MET A 57 8.04 -0.89 2.15
N GLN A 58 8.97 -1.82 1.94
CA GLN A 58 10.40 -1.58 2.13
C GLN A 58 10.95 -0.54 1.16
N ILE A 59 10.56 -0.60 -0.12
CA ILE A 59 10.96 0.39 -1.13
C ILE A 59 10.43 1.77 -0.75
N LEU A 60 9.16 1.89 -0.36
CA LEU A 60 8.60 3.17 0.10
C LEU A 60 9.35 3.71 1.32
N LYS A 61 9.74 2.85 2.26
CA LYS A 61 10.56 3.25 3.41
C LYS A 61 11.95 3.74 2.99
N ILE A 62 12.60 3.07 2.04
CA ILE A 62 13.90 3.50 1.46
C ILE A 62 13.78 4.88 0.79
N LEU A 63 12.66 5.18 0.15
CA LEU A 63 12.39 6.48 -0.49
C LEU A 63 12.11 7.61 0.53
N GLY A 64 12.07 7.29 1.83
CA GLY A 64 11.94 8.25 2.93
C GLY A 64 10.51 8.48 3.39
N TYR A 65 9.56 7.61 3.03
CA TYR A 65 8.20 7.68 3.54
C TYR A 65 8.08 7.09 4.95
N ASP A 66 7.09 7.56 5.72
CA ASP A 66 6.66 6.91 6.97
C ASP A 66 5.75 5.74 6.62
N VAL A 67 6.25 4.54 6.85
CA VAL A 67 5.59 3.29 6.44
C VAL A 67 5.42 2.40 7.66
N SER A 68 4.19 1.94 7.87
CA SER A 68 3.83 0.92 8.86
C SER A 68 3.13 -0.24 8.15
N LEU A 69 3.74 -1.42 8.20
CA LEU A 69 3.16 -2.67 7.67
C LEU A 69 2.77 -3.58 8.83
N ASN A 70 1.47 -3.83 8.96
CA ASN A 70 0.90 -4.80 9.87
C ASN A 70 0.69 -6.12 9.12
N LEU A 71 1.68 -7.00 9.19
CA LEU A 71 1.54 -8.36 8.69
C LEU A 71 0.70 -9.17 9.70
N ILE A 72 -0.38 -9.77 9.22
CA ILE A 72 -1.39 -10.45 10.03
C ILE A 72 -1.19 -11.95 9.90
N ASP A 73 -0.96 -12.59 11.04
CA ASP A 73 -0.93 -14.04 11.22
C ASP A 73 -2.17 -14.48 12.02
N GLU A 74 -2.33 -15.79 12.22
CA GLU A 74 -3.49 -16.36 12.93
C GLU A 74 -3.66 -15.82 14.35
N ASN A 75 -2.58 -15.46 15.04
CA ASN A 75 -2.63 -14.97 16.42
C ASN A 75 -3.18 -13.54 16.52
N LYS A 76 -3.25 -12.82 15.40
CA LYS A 76 -3.76 -11.43 15.34
C LYS A 76 -5.24 -11.36 14.96
N ILE A 77 -5.91 -12.49 14.76
CA ILE A 77 -7.35 -12.55 14.51
C ILE A 77 -8.08 -12.30 15.84
N ASP A 78 -8.91 -11.26 15.88
CA ASP A 78 -9.70 -10.90 17.06
C ASP A 78 -11.22 -11.09 16.84
N GLY A 79 -11.62 -11.48 15.63
CA GLY A 79 -13.02 -11.65 15.23
C GLY A 79 -13.83 -10.34 15.14
N LYS A 80 -13.19 -9.18 15.37
CA LYS A 80 -13.82 -7.86 15.41
C LYS A 80 -13.22 -6.94 14.35
N PHE A 81 -11.96 -6.54 14.56
CA PHE A 81 -11.21 -5.71 13.63
C PHE A 81 -10.59 -6.57 12.54
N ILE A 82 -9.87 -7.63 12.93
CA ILE A 82 -9.27 -8.63 12.03
C ILE A 82 -10.08 -9.92 12.18
N LYS A 83 -10.71 -10.35 11.09
CA LYS A 83 -11.69 -11.45 11.14
C LYS A 83 -11.16 -12.75 10.55
N ASN A 84 -10.23 -12.66 9.61
CA ASN A 84 -9.66 -13.80 8.90
C ASN A 84 -8.31 -13.43 8.27
N LEU A 85 -7.72 -14.40 7.57
CA LEU A 85 -6.49 -14.24 6.78
C LEU A 85 -6.76 -14.18 5.27
N ASP A 86 -8.01 -13.99 4.87
CA ASP A 86 -8.34 -13.77 3.46
C ASP A 86 -7.84 -12.39 3.02
N HIS A 87 -7.98 -12.11 1.72
CA HIS A 87 -7.66 -10.80 1.18
C HIS A 87 -8.42 -9.68 1.94
N GLY A 88 -7.66 -8.69 2.43
CA GLY A 88 -8.21 -7.60 3.25
C GLY A 88 -8.47 -7.94 4.72
N CYS A 89 -8.19 -9.17 5.17
CA CYS A 89 -8.28 -9.63 6.57
C CYS A 89 -9.67 -9.47 7.22
N GLY A 90 -10.72 -9.28 6.41
CA GLY A 90 -12.07 -8.96 6.86
C GLY A 90 -12.19 -7.61 7.58
N ILE A 91 -11.19 -6.72 7.45
CA ILE A 91 -11.18 -5.39 8.07
C ILE A 91 -12.14 -4.46 7.31
N PRO A 92 -13.20 -3.93 7.95
CA PRO A 92 -14.05 -2.95 7.29
C PRO A 92 -13.33 -1.60 7.15
N ASP A 93 -13.43 -0.94 6.00
CA ASP A 93 -12.83 0.38 5.77
C ASP A 93 -13.18 1.39 6.86
N LYS A 94 -14.46 1.44 7.27
CA LYS A 94 -14.92 2.34 8.34
C LYS A 94 -14.24 2.08 9.68
N ALA A 95 -13.83 0.83 9.95
CA ALA A 95 -13.09 0.49 11.16
C ALA A 95 -11.61 0.85 11.00
N LEU A 96 -11.02 0.58 9.82
CA LEU A 96 -9.65 0.97 9.49
C LEU A 96 -9.46 2.49 9.61
N PHE A 97 -10.34 3.29 9.01
CA PHE A 97 -10.31 4.74 9.12
C PHE A 97 -10.48 5.23 10.54
N ARG A 98 -11.44 4.66 11.30
CA ARG A 98 -11.62 5.03 12.71
C ARG A 98 -10.37 4.79 13.56
N LYS A 99 -9.60 3.74 13.23
CA LYS A 99 -8.37 3.41 13.93
C LYS A 99 -7.19 4.27 13.49
N GLU A 100 -6.92 4.33 12.18
CA GLU A 100 -5.67 4.88 11.66
C GLU A 100 -5.74 6.37 11.35
N LEU A 101 -6.89 6.91 10.93
CA LEU A 101 -6.98 8.31 10.50
C LEU A 101 -6.60 9.29 11.62
N PRO A 102 -7.08 9.17 12.87
CA PRO A 102 -6.68 10.08 13.94
C PRO A 102 -5.16 10.06 14.20
N LEU A 103 -4.56 8.87 14.19
CA LEU A 103 -3.11 8.69 14.40
C LEU A 103 -2.30 9.30 13.24
N MET A 104 -2.76 9.13 12.01
CA MET A 104 -2.15 9.74 10.83
C MET A 104 -2.23 11.26 10.89
N LEU A 105 -3.37 11.83 11.28
CA LEU A 105 -3.53 13.27 11.42
C LEU A 105 -2.63 13.84 12.51
N GLU A 106 -2.51 13.17 13.66
CA GLU A 106 -1.58 13.58 14.72
C GLU A 106 -0.12 13.58 14.24
N LYS A 107 0.30 12.54 13.51
CA LYS A 107 1.63 12.47 12.90
C LYS A 107 1.85 13.60 11.90
N LEU A 108 0.86 13.92 11.07
CA LEU A 108 0.96 14.99 10.08
C LEU A 108 1.03 16.37 10.74
N GLN A 109 0.29 16.62 11.82
CA GLN A 109 0.37 17.88 12.57
C GLN A 109 1.76 18.16 13.14
N LYS A 110 2.52 17.11 13.49
CA LYS A 110 3.90 17.23 13.99
C LYS A 110 4.94 17.50 12.90
N ARG A 111 4.56 17.39 11.63
CA ARG A 111 5.44 17.67 10.49
C ARG A 111 5.28 19.12 10.09
N LYS A 112 6.40 19.85 10.03
CA LYS A 112 6.42 21.20 9.48
C LYS A 112 6.07 21.14 7.98
N SER A 113 5.16 22.00 7.53
CA SER A 113 4.91 22.22 6.09
C SER A 113 6.15 22.73 5.37
#